data_AF-A0A972K0H8-F1
#
_entry.id   AF-A0A972K0H8-F1
#
_cell.length_a   1.000
_cell.length_b   1.000
_cell.length_c   1.000
_cell.angle_alpha   90.00
_cell.angle_beta   90.00
_cell.angle_gamma   90.00
#
_symmetry.space_group_name_H-M   'P 1'
#
loop_
_entity.id
_entity.type
_entity.pdbx_description
1 polymer ?
#
loop_
_entity_poly.entity_id
_entity_poly.type
_entity_poly.pdbx_seq_one_letter_code
_entity_poly.pdbx_strand_id
1 'polypeptide(L)'
;MAILLAYCTFIGYLCGYKYEVGFKDYFNIPDDYIEIDITTILKPSVWIIMVLFALFFGVYLLIELERRIKNISDYIKYHRLIIYLALLIFIIFQEMPLKYKLVAILIVILIFGLSELIIYIVMRSIDKFSKKFPPEIDTGIPSKNRNMLSTIVFVLLITVVLAYGMEYIGNLHAGNQKDFLVYTDTSGKFIVVDTYRDYLLAAKISDKNEILPNYKFIELKNNKQSEYNMTHFEKLTVVQAIYIK
;
A
#
# COMPACT_ATOMS: atom_id res chain seq x y z
N MET A 1 18.48 -5.56 -16.89
CA MET A 1 17.05 -5.49 -17.28
C MET A 1 16.24 -6.65 -16.69
N ALA A 2 16.65 -7.91 -16.86
CA ALA A 2 15.93 -9.07 -16.29
C ALA A 2 15.69 -9.02 -14.77
N ILE A 3 16.69 -8.60 -13.99
CA ILE A 3 16.57 -8.44 -12.52
C ILE A 3 15.47 -7.45 -12.14
N LEU A 4 15.35 -6.35 -12.89
CA LEU A 4 14.33 -5.33 -12.64
C LEU A 4 12.93 -5.88 -12.91
N LEU A 5 12.75 -6.63 -14.01
CA LEU A 5 11.48 -7.28 -14.33
C LEU A 5 11.08 -8.28 -13.24
N ALA A 6 12.00 -9.16 -12.83
CA ALA A 6 11.76 -10.11 -11.75
C ALA A 6 11.38 -9.41 -10.44
N TYR A 7 12.03 -8.28 -10.13
CA TYR A 7 11.73 -7.49 -8.95
C TYR A 7 10.35 -6.83 -9.00
N CYS A 8 9.98 -6.23 -10.15
CA CYS A 8 8.66 -5.65 -10.35
C CYS A 8 7.55 -6.70 -10.20
N THR A 9 7.76 -7.89 -10.77
CA THR A 9 6.83 -9.02 -10.61
C THR A 9 6.71 -9.42 -9.13
N PHE A 10 7.84 -9.57 -8.43
CA PHE A 10 7.85 -9.89 -7.00
C PHE A 10 7.05 -8.88 -6.17
N ILE A 11 7.25 -7.57 -6.39
CA ILE A 11 6.49 -6.53 -5.70
C ILE A 11 5.00 -6.63 -6.00
N GLY A 12 4.62 -6.84 -7.26
CA GLY A 12 3.20 -6.97 -7.64
C GLY A 12 2.51 -8.10 -6.88
N TYR A 13 3.14 -9.28 -6.81
CA TYR A 13 2.61 -10.41 -6.04
C TYR A 13 2.57 -10.12 -4.54
N LEU A 14 3.64 -9.55 -3.96
CA LEU A 14 3.68 -9.24 -2.53
C LEU A 14 2.58 -8.23 -2.14
N CYS A 15 2.40 -7.19 -2.95
CA CYS A 15 1.37 -6.17 -2.74
C CYS A 15 -0.04 -6.72 -2.94
N GLY A 16 -0.27 -7.54 -3.97
CA GLY A 16 -1.56 -8.22 -4.18
C GLY A 16 -1.91 -9.17 -3.03
N TYR A 17 -0.94 -9.98 -2.58
CA TYR A 17 -1.11 -10.84 -1.41
C TYR A 17 -1.45 -10.03 -0.16
N LYS A 18 -0.68 -8.99 0.16
CA LYS A 18 -0.93 -8.17 1.34
C LYS A 18 -2.27 -7.46 1.30
N TYR A 19 -2.68 -6.98 0.13
CA TYR A 19 -4.01 -6.44 -0.06
C TYR A 19 -5.11 -7.46 0.28
N GLU A 20 -4.99 -8.70 -0.19
CA GLU A 20 -5.94 -9.78 0.11
C GLU A 20 -5.96 -10.15 1.59
N VAL A 21 -4.79 -10.22 2.24
CA VAL A 21 -4.69 -10.40 3.70
C VAL A 21 -5.54 -9.34 4.41
N GLY A 22 -5.33 -8.07 4.10
CA GLY A 22 -6.07 -6.99 4.74
C GLY A 22 -7.58 -7.01 4.45
N PHE A 23 -7.96 -7.38 3.21
CA PHE A 23 -9.37 -7.51 2.83
C PHE A 23 -10.06 -8.65 3.60
N LYS A 24 -9.42 -9.82 3.70
CA LYS A 24 -9.97 -11.00 4.38
C LYS A 24 -9.94 -10.90 5.90
N ASP A 25 -8.90 -10.28 6.46
CA ASP A 25 -8.79 -9.99 7.89
C ASP A 25 -9.97 -9.14 8.38
N TYR A 26 -10.42 -8.16 7.57
CA TYR A 26 -11.62 -7.38 7.88
C TYR A 26 -12.85 -8.26 8.15
N PHE A 27 -13.01 -9.38 7.43
CA PHE A 27 -14.13 -10.31 7.60
C PHE A 27 -13.81 -11.48 8.56
N ASN A 28 -12.66 -11.46 9.25
CA ASN A 28 -12.13 -12.56 10.06
C ASN A 28 -11.98 -13.88 9.29
N ILE A 29 -11.64 -13.82 8.00
CA ILE A 29 -11.38 -15.00 7.17
C ILE A 29 -9.89 -15.40 7.35
N PRO A 30 -9.58 -16.67 7.65
CA PRO A 30 -8.19 -17.13 7.75
C PRO A 30 -7.37 -16.96 6.47
N ASP A 31 -6.09 -16.66 6.63
CA ASP A 31 -5.13 -16.46 5.53
C ASP A 31 -5.00 -17.68 4.59
N ASP A 32 -5.32 -18.89 5.08
CA ASP A 32 -5.30 -20.14 4.29
C ASP A 32 -6.26 -20.10 3.08
N TYR A 33 -7.25 -19.20 3.10
CA TYR A 33 -8.23 -19.02 2.03
C TYR A 33 -7.93 -17.83 1.12
N ILE A 34 -6.74 -17.25 1.19
CA ILE A 34 -6.31 -16.24 0.23
C ILE A 34 -6.08 -16.88 -1.15
N GLU A 35 -6.87 -16.46 -2.13
CA GLU A 35 -6.62 -16.72 -3.54
C GLU A 35 -6.13 -15.44 -4.22
N ILE A 36 -4.97 -15.52 -4.87
CA ILE A 36 -4.42 -14.38 -5.60
C ILE A 36 -4.79 -14.53 -7.08
N ASP A 37 -5.80 -13.79 -7.51
CA ASP A 37 -6.12 -13.67 -8.93
C ASP A 37 -5.23 -12.63 -9.62
N ILE A 38 -5.03 -12.80 -10.93
CA ILE A 38 -4.34 -11.85 -11.80
C ILE A 38 -4.99 -10.46 -11.70
N THR A 39 -6.31 -10.38 -11.58
CA THR A 39 -7.01 -9.10 -11.45
C THR A 39 -6.69 -8.39 -10.13
N THR A 40 -6.57 -9.16 -9.04
CA THR A 40 -6.13 -8.68 -7.72
C THR A 40 -4.70 -8.19 -7.73
N ILE A 41 -3.82 -8.76 -8.56
CA ILE A 41 -2.44 -8.26 -8.72
C ILE A 41 -2.42 -7.00 -9.59
N LEU A 42 -3.12 -7.02 -10.73
CA LEU A 42 -3.04 -5.97 -11.74
C LEU A 42 -3.52 -4.61 -11.21
N LYS A 43 -4.67 -4.58 -10.51
CA LYS A 43 -5.27 -3.33 -10.02
C LYS A 43 -4.30 -2.55 -9.11
N PRO A 44 -3.79 -3.12 -7.99
CA PRO A 44 -2.76 -2.48 -7.17
C PRO A 44 -1.47 -2.18 -7.91
N SER A 45 -1.02 -3.10 -8.79
CA SER A 45 0.26 -2.94 -9.49
C SER A 45 0.28 -1.70 -10.37
N VAL A 46 -0.82 -1.37 -11.05
CA VAL A 46 -0.93 -0.13 -11.85
C VAL A 46 -0.75 1.10 -10.95
N TRP A 47 -1.42 1.14 -9.80
CA TRP A 47 -1.28 2.24 -8.84
C TRP A 47 0.15 2.36 -8.31
N ILE A 48 0.77 1.24 -7.95
CA ILE A 48 2.15 1.21 -7.46
C ILE A 48 3.11 1.72 -8.54
N ILE A 49 2.96 1.27 -9.79
CA ILE A 49 3.78 1.73 -10.91
C ILE A 49 3.63 3.25 -11.10
N MET A 50 2.40 3.77 -11.03
CA MET A 50 2.15 5.22 -11.13
C MET A 50 2.82 5.98 -9.98
N VAL A 51 2.74 5.48 -8.75
CA VAL A 51 3.38 6.09 -7.57
C VAL A 51 4.91 6.04 -7.70
N LEU A 52 5.48 4.89 -8.09
CA LEU A 52 6.92 4.75 -8.29
C LEU A 52 7.42 5.66 -9.41
N PHE A 53 6.67 5.80 -10.50
CA PHE A 53 7.00 6.71 -11.60
C PHE A 53 6.97 8.17 -11.14
N ALA A 54 5.96 8.56 -10.35
CA ALA A 54 5.87 9.90 -9.77
C ALA A 54 7.01 10.19 -8.79
N LEU A 55 7.37 9.23 -7.93
CA LEU A 55 8.50 9.35 -7.01
C LEU A 55 9.84 9.44 -7.77
N PHE A 56 10.05 8.59 -8.77
CA PHE A 56 11.24 8.61 -9.61
C PHE A 56 11.39 9.98 -10.29
N PHE A 57 10.32 10.49 -10.90
CA PHE A 57 10.34 11.80 -11.53
C PHE A 57 10.57 12.92 -10.51
N GLY A 58 9.97 12.82 -9.33
CA GLY A 58 10.21 13.74 -8.22
C GLY A 58 11.68 13.76 -7.78
N VAL A 59 12.30 12.61 -7.56
CA VAL A 59 13.72 12.50 -7.18
C VAL A 59 14.63 12.99 -8.31
N TYR A 60 14.35 12.62 -9.56
CA TYR A 60 15.10 13.10 -10.72
C TYR A 60 15.08 14.63 -10.79
N LEU A 61 13.90 15.23 -10.61
CA LEU A 61 13.75 16.68 -10.54
C LEU A 61 14.52 17.28 -9.37
N LEU A 62 14.53 16.66 -8.19
CA LEU A 62 15.30 17.11 -7.02
C LEU A 62 16.82 17.07 -7.26
N ILE A 63 17.35 16.04 -7.93
CA ILE A 63 18.78 15.94 -8.24
C ILE A 63 19.18 17.00 -9.28
N GLU A 64 18.37 17.17 -10.32
CA GLU A 64 18.60 18.23 -11.32
C GLU A 64 18.45 19.62 -10.69
N LEU A 65 17.61 19.75 -9.65
CA LEU A 65 17.49 20.92 -8.78
C LEU A 65 18.82 21.26 -8.11
N GLU A 66 19.39 20.29 -7.38
CA GLU A 66 20.60 20.48 -6.58
C GLU A 66 21.75 20.97 -7.44
N ARG A 67 21.84 20.45 -8.67
CA ARG A 67 22.83 20.89 -9.67
C ARG A 67 22.63 22.32 -10.15
N ARG A 68 21.40 22.84 -10.14
CA ARG A 68 21.05 24.17 -10.67
C ARG A 68 20.90 25.24 -9.61
N ILE A 69 20.63 24.89 -8.35
CA ILE A 69 20.49 25.86 -7.26
C ILE A 69 21.86 26.48 -6.97
N LYS A 70 22.05 27.71 -7.45
CA LYS A 70 23.18 28.56 -7.06
C LYS A 70 22.76 29.71 -6.15
N ASN A 71 21.47 30.06 -6.14
CA ASN A 71 20.91 31.21 -5.42
C ASN A 71 19.56 30.89 -4.74
N ILE A 72 19.17 31.74 -3.78
CA ILE A 72 17.97 31.55 -2.95
C ILE A 72 16.63 31.73 -3.70
N SER A 73 16.61 32.45 -4.83
CA SER A 73 15.40 32.60 -5.65
C SER A 73 15.06 31.32 -6.43
N ASP A 74 16.06 30.49 -6.71
CA ASP A 74 15.88 29.18 -7.34
C ASP A 74 15.15 28.24 -6.36
N TYR A 75 15.56 28.24 -5.08
CA TYR A 75 14.91 27.48 -4.01
C TYR A 75 13.39 27.73 -3.93
N ILE A 76 12.94 28.99 -4.04
CA ILE A 76 11.51 29.37 -3.97
C ILE A 76 10.72 28.85 -5.18
N LYS A 77 11.29 28.91 -6.40
CA LYS A 77 10.64 28.36 -7.61
C LYS A 77 10.46 26.84 -7.50
N TYR A 78 11.37 26.17 -6.82
CA TYR A 78 11.35 24.71 -6.71
C TYR A 78 10.47 24.19 -5.58
N HIS A 79 10.32 24.95 -4.50
CA HIS A 79 9.32 24.65 -3.49
C HIS A 79 7.90 24.66 -4.09
N ARG A 80 7.63 25.54 -5.07
CA ARG A 80 6.37 25.49 -5.86
C ARG A 80 6.22 24.21 -6.68
N LEU A 81 7.31 23.65 -7.21
CA LEU A 81 7.28 22.40 -7.97
C LEU A 81 6.93 21.18 -7.10
N ILE A 82 7.47 21.13 -5.88
CA ILE A 82 7.12 20.10 -4.89
C ILE A 82 5.63 20.21 -4.52
N ILE A 83 5.12 21.44 -4.35
CA ILE A 83 3.69 21.68 -4.13
C ILE A 83 2.85 21.18 -5.32
N TYR A 84 3.30 21.38 -6.57
CA TYR A 84 2.61 20.83 -7.75
C TYR A 84 2.64 19.30 -7.81
N LEU A 85 3.73 18.66 -7.39
CA LEU A 85 3.83 17.20 -7.27
C LEU A 85 2.89 16.66 -6.18
N ALA A 86 2.82 17.32 -5.03
CA ALA A 86 1.87 16.98 -3.98
C ALA A 86 0.41 17.17 -4.44
N LEU A 87 0.12 18.22 -5.21
CA LEU A 87 -1.18 18.45 -5.84
C LEU A 87 -1.51 17.39 -6.91
N LEU A 88 -0.53 16.94 -7.70
CA LEU A 88 -0.71 15.86 -8.67
C LEU A 88 -1.06 14.55 -7.96
N ILE A 89 -0.33 14.22 -6.88
CA ILE A 89 -0.63 13.10 -6.00
C ILE A 89 -2.07 13.23 -5.47
N PHE A 90 -2.46 14.42 -4.99
CA PHE A 90 -3.82 14.68 -4.51
C PHE A 90 -4.91 14.46 -5.58
N ILE A 91 -4.65 14.85 -6.84
CA ILE A 91 -5.55 14.61 -7.97
C ILE A 91 -5.66 13.12 -8.28
N ILE A 92 -4.53 12.41 -8.28
CA ILE A 92 -4.46 10.96 -8.51
C ILE A 92 -5.31 10.20 -7.48
N PHE A 93 -5.38 10.69 -6.24
CA PHE A 93 -6.21 10.12 -5.18
C PHE A 93 -7.63 10.70 -5.09
N GLN A 94 -8.21 11.21 -6.18
CA GLN A 94 -9.51 11.91 -6.12
C GLN A 94 -10.68 11.07 -5.58
N GLU A 95 -10.69 9.77 -5.84
CA GLU A 95 -11.79 8.87 -5.43
C GLU A 95 -11.73 8.46 -3.95
N MET A 96 -10.63 8.76 -3.24
CA MET A 96 -10.53 8.39 -1.82
C MET A 96 -11.35 9.31 -0.92
N PRO A 97 -11.95 8.80 0.19
CA PRO A 97 -12.52 9.65 1.22
C PRO A 97 -11.50 10.68 1.76
N LEU A 98 -11.95 11.91 2.01
CA LEU A 98 -11.09 13.06 2.36
C LEU A 98 -10.12 12.77 3.52
N LYS A 99 -10.56 12.03 4.55
CA LYS A 99 -9.73 11.62 5.69
C LYS A 99 -8.46 10.87 5.26
N TYR A 100 -8.54 9.99 4.28
CA TYR A 100 -7.40 9.20 3.81
C TYR A 100 -6.48 10.03 2.92
N LYS A 101 -7.03 10.97 2.13
CA LYS A 101 -6.22 11.93 1.37
C LYS A 101 -5.36 12.78 2.30
N LEU A 102 -5.94 13.27 3.39
CA LEU A 102 -5.21 14.08 4.37
C LEU A 102 -4.06 13.29 5.03
N VAL A 103 -4.32 12.04 5.42
CA VAL A 103 -3.26 11.16 5.97
C VAL A 103 -2.17 10.90 4.94
N ALA A 104 -2.52 10.61 3.68
CA ALA A 104 -1.55 10.40 2.61
C ALA A 104 -0.69 11.65 2.36
N ILE A 105 -1.29 12.83 2.30
CA ILE A 105 -0.56 14.11 2.21
C ILE A 105 0.39 14.27 3.41
N LEU A 106 -0.08 13.99 4.62
CA LEU A 106 0.71 14.15 5.84
C LEU A 106 1.89 13.18 5.86
N ILE A 107 1.71 11.94 5.40
CA ILE A 107 2.79 10.96 5.22
C ILE A 107 3.80 11.43 4.18
N VAL A 108 3.35 11.95 3.03
CA VAL A 108 4.26 12.49 2.00
C VAL A 108 5.05 13.65 2.58
N ILE A 109 4.40 14.62 3.24
CA ILE A 109 5.08 15.74 3.90
C ILE A 109 6.08 15.24 4.94
N LEU A 110 5.71 14.23 5.74
CA LEU A 110 6.58 13.65 6.75
C LEU A 110 7.81 12.98 6.11
N ILE A 111 7.62 12.17 5.06
CA ILE A 111 8.71 11.48 4.36
C ILE A 111 9.69 12.51 3.77
N PHE A 112 9.17 13.53 3.07
CA PHE A 112 10.01 14.58 2.48
C PHE A 112 10.68 15.45 3.54
N GLY A 113 9.95 15.84 4.59
CA GLY A 113 10.52 16.61 5.70
C GLY A 113 11.61 15.85 6.45
N LEU A 114 11.39 14.55 6.67
CA LEU A 114 12.38 13.68 7.31
C LEU A 114 13.57 13.41 6.39
N SER A 115 13.37 13.25 5.07
CA SER A 115 14.49 13.05 4.14
C SER A 115 15.41 14.27 4.11
N GLU A 116 14.87 15.48 4.10
CA GLU A 116 15.64 16.73 4.20
C GLU A 116 16.40 16.82 5.53
N LEU A 117 15.73 16.48 6.64
CA LEU A 117 16.37 16.47 7.96
C LEU A 117 17.50 15.45 8.04
N ILE A 118 17.30 14.24 7.50
CA ILE A 118 18.33 13.19 7.46
C ILE A 118 19.51 13.62 6.60
N ILE A 119 19.26 14.16 5.40
CA ILE A 119 20.33 14.69 4.53
C ILE A 119 21.10 15.79 5.26
N TYR A 120 20.41 16.74 5.89
CA TYR A 120 21.04 17.79 6.69
C TYR A 120 21.91 17.24 7.83
N ILE A 121 21.41 16.27 8.59
CA ILE A 121 22.16 15.64 9.69
C ILE A 121 23.39 14.89 9.15
N VAL A 122 23.25 14.15 8.06
CA VAL A 122 24.33 13.40 7.42
C VAL A 122 25.40 14.35 6.88
N MET A 123 25.02 15.38 6.12
CA MET A 123 25.95 16.38 5.60
C MET A 123 26.67 17.12 6.71
N ARG A 124 25.95 17.55 7.76
CA ARG A 124 26.55 18.21 8.92
C ARG A 124 27.52 17.29 9.67
N SER A 125 27.22 15.99 9.71
CA SER A 125 28.09 14.99 10.34
C SER A 125 29.35 14.76 9.51
N ILE A 126 29.23 14.66 8.18
CA ILE A 126 30.36 14.55 7.25
C ILE A 126 31.27 15.78 7.34
N ASP A 127 30.71 16.99 7.37
CA ASP A 127 31.48 18.23 7.50
C ASP A 127 32.23 18.34 8.82
N LYS A 128 31.60 17.92 9.94
CA LYS A 128 32.27 17.86 11.23
C LYS A 128 33.37 16.79 11.25
N PHE A 129 33.16 15.68 10.57
CA PHE A 129 34.12 14.58 10.51
C PHE A 129 35.31 14.92 9.60
N SER A 130 35.09 15.52 8.43
CA SER A 130 36.16 15.92 7.50
C SER A 130 37.06 17.01 8.07
N LYS A 131 36.52 17.88 8.95
CA LYS A 131 37.32 18.88 9.68
C LYS A 131 38.14 18.29 10.83
N LYS A 132 37.79 17.11 11.34
CA LYS A 132 38.39 16.52 12.54
C LYS A 132 39.40 15.42 12.24
N PHE A 133 39.33 14.82 11.05
CA PHE A 133 40.29 13.84 10.58
C PHE A 133 41.10 14.44 9.42
N PRO A 134 42.44 14.42 9.46
CA PRO A 134 43.24 14.79 8.29
C PRO A 134 42.83 13.89 7.11
N PRO A 135 42.76 14.45 5.89
CA PRO A 135 42.21 13.77 4.72
C PRO A 135 43.18 12.70 4.20
N GLU A 136 43.41 11.61 4.93
CA GLU A 136 44.27 10.51 4.46
C GLU A 136 44.16 9.26 5.35
N ILE A 137 42.99 8.61 5.34
CA ILE A 137 42.96 7.15 5.48
C ILE A 137 42.16 6.66 4.29
N ASP A 138 42.88 6.36 3.21
CA ASP A 138 42.32 5.64 2.08
C ASP A 138 41.87 4.28 2.61
N THR A 139 40.58 4.14 2.86
CA THR A 139 39.99 2.91 3.42
C THR A 139 40.08 1.74 2.43
N GLY A 140 40.61 1.96 1.22
CA GLY A 140 40.73 0.94 0.17
C GLY A 140 39.38 0.43 -0.34
N ILE A 141 38.27 0.89 0.24
CA ILE A 141 36.92 0.58 -0.22
C ILE A 141 36.60 1.60 -1.31
N PRO A 142 36.52 1.18 -2.59
CA PRO A 142 36.18 2.10 -3.66
C PRO A 142 34.82 2.73 -3.37
N SER A 143 34.79 4.07 -3.31
CA SER A 143 33.62 4.90 -2.99
C SER A 143 32.37 4.54 -3.78
N LYS A 144 32.54 3.92 -4.94
CA LYS A 144 31.49 3.39 -5.81
C LYS A 144 30.58 2.33 -5.15
N ASN A 145 31.09 1.51 -4.23
CA ASN A 145 30.30 0.41 -3.63
C ASN A 145 29.40 0.86 -2.46
N ARG A 146 29.75 1.97 -1.79
CA ARG A 146 28.98 2.46 -0.63
C ARG A 146 27.57 2.94 -1.02
N ASN A 147 27.43 3.49 -2.22
CA ASN A 147 26.15 3.97 -2.73
C ASN A 147 25.23 2.82 -3.16
N MET A 148 25.78 1.68 -3.59
CA MET A 148 24.96 0.55 -4.03
C MET A 148 24.22 -0.13 -2.87
N LEU A 149 24.91 -0.34 -1.74
CA LEU A 149 24.30 -0.96 -0.56
C LEU A 149 23.18 -0.09 0.03
N SER A 150 23.39 1.22 0.14
CA SER A 150 22.36 2.14 0.64
C SER A 150 21.14 2.17 -0.27
N THR A 151 21.33 2.14 -1.60
CA THR A 151 20.22 2.03 -2.55
C THR A 151 19.44 0.73 -2.37
N ILE A 152 20.12 -0.42 -2.20
CA ILE A 152 19.44 -1.71 -1.99
C ILE A 152 18.62 -1.69 -0.70
N VAL A 153 19.19 -1.23 0.41
CA VAL A 153 18.49 -1.14 1.70
C VAL A 153 17.26 -0.21 1.60
N PHE A 154 17.41 0.92 0.91
CA PHE A 154 16.31 1.86 0.68
C PHE A 154 15.17 1.25 -0.14
N VAL A 155 15.51 0.54 -1.23
CA VAL A 155 14.55 -0.15 -2.10
C VAL A 155 13.80 -1.25 -1.32
N LEU A 156 14.50 -2.02 -0.49
CA LEU A 156 13.89 -3.02 0.38
C LEU A 156 12.94 -2.39 1.40
N LEU A 157 13.35 -1.29 2.04
CA LEU A 157 12.54 -0.58 3.03
C LEU A 157 11.26 -0.01 2.40
N ILE A 158 11.35 0.62 1.23
CA ILE A 158 10.17 1.09 0.48
C ILE A 158 9.24 -0.07 0.17
N THR A 159 9.79 -1.23 -0.20
CA THR A 159 8.99 -2.40 -0.56
C THR A 159 8.20 -2.95 0.62
N VAL A 160 8.82 -2.99 1.81
CA VAL A 160 8.14 -3.35 3.05
C VAL A 160 7.02 -2.36 3.36
N VAL A 161 7.28 -1.05 3.26
CA VAL A 161 6.28 0.00 3.51
C VAL A 161 5.10 -0.12 2.54
N LEU A 162 5.36 -0.32 1.25
CA LEU A 162 4.32 -0.51 0.24
C LEU A 162 3.49 -1.77 0.51
N ALA A 163 4.13 -2.88 0.86
CA ALA A 163 3.44 -4.13 1.17
C ALA A 163 2.46 -3.97 2.34
N TYR A 164 2.90 -3.41 3.47
CA TYR A 164 2.00 -3.13 4.61
C TYR A 164 0.95 -2.05 4.32
N GLY A 165 1.28 -1.06 3.49
CA GLY A 165 0.31 -0.07 3.03
C GLY A 165 -0.83 -0.71 2.23
N MET A 166 -0.54 -1.73 1.42
CA MET A 166 -1.55 -2.45 0.66
C MET A 166 -2.50 -3.27 1.54
N GLU A 167 -2.00 -3.86 2.63
CA GLU A 167 -2.81 -4.53 3.65
C GLU A 167 -3.85 -3.58 4.25
N TYR A 168 -3.42 -2.38 4.64
CA TYR A 168 -4.34 -1.36 5.12
C TYR A 168 -5.38 -0.94 4.05
N ILE A 169 -4.97 -0.80 2.79
CA ILE A 169 -5.90 -0.47 1.68
C ILE A 169 -6.93 -1.58 1.48
N GLY A 170 -6.54 -2.86 1.56
CA GLY A 170 -7.45 -4.01 1.48
C GLY A 170 -8.51 -3.98 2.57
N ASN A 171 -8.10 -3.73 3.82
CA ASN A 171 -9.00 -3.60 4.96
C ASN A 171 -9.99 -2.43 4.78
N LEU A 172 -9.50 -1.28 4.30
CA LEU A 172 -10.35 -0.14 4.00
C LEU A 172 -11.35 -0.42 2.89
N HIS A 173 -10.95 -1.14 1.84
CA HIS A 173 -11.87 -1.52 0.77
C HIS A 173 -12.98 -2.41 1.32
N ALA A 174 -12.61 -3.48 2.03
CA ALA A 174 -13.56 -4.39 2.66
C ALA A 174 -14.59 -3.64 3.53
N GLY A 175 -14.13 -2.71 4.38
CA GLY A 175 -15.02 -1.93 5.23
C GLY A 175 -15.85 -0.85 4.55
N ASN A 176 -15.54 -0.50 3.30
CA ASN A 176 -16.34 0.41 2.50
C ASN A 176 -17.28 -0.32 1.53
N GLN A 177 -17.18 -1.64 1.41
CA GLN A 177 -18.10 -2.44 0.58
C GLN A 177 -19.49 -2.44 1.22
N LYS A 178 -20.50 -2.08 0.42
CA LYS A 178 -21.91 -1.96 0.86
C LYS A 178 -22.84 -2.93 0.14
N ASP A 179 -22.45 -3.34 -1.06
CA ASP A 179 -23.23 -4.23 -1.90
C ASP A 179 -22.72 -5.65 -1.73
N PHE A 180 -23.61 -6.53 -1.28
CA PHE A 180 -23.32 -7.95 -1.10
C PHE A 180 -24.41 -8.81 -1.71
N LEU A 181 -24.01 -9.99 -2.18
CA LEU A 181 -24.95 -11.06 -2.48
C LEU A 181 -25.34 -11.72 -1.17
N VAL A 182 -26.63 -11.73 -0.87
CA VAL A 182 -27.17 -12.36 0.34
C VAL A 182 -27.74 -13.72 -0.02
N TYR A 183 -27.33 -14.72 0.74
CA TYR A 183 -27.80 -16.09 0.69
C TYR A 183 -28.48 -16.43 2.03
N THR A 184 -29.66 -17.03 2.00
CA THR A 184 -30.37 -17.44 3.22
C THR A 184 -30.67 -18.93 3.15
N ASP A 185 -30.24 -19.66 4.18
CA ASP A 185 -30.55 -21.08 4.34
C ASP A 185 -31.17 -21.35 5.72
N THR A 186 -31.37 -22.63 6.05
CA THR A 186 -31.92 -23.05 7.35
C THR A 186 -31.02 -22.70 8.55
N SER A 187 -29.73 -22.39 8.32
CA SER A 187 -28.75 -22.04 9.35
C SER A 187 -28.60 -20.52 9.56
N GLY A 188 -29.15 -19.70 8.66
CA GLY A 188 -29.24 -18.25 8.80
C GLY A 188 -28.99 -17.47 7.51
N LYS A 189 -28.72 -16.18 7.66
CA LYS A 189 -28.34 -15.27 6.57
C LYS A 189 -26.82 -15.18 6.44
N PHE A 190 -26.34 -15.22 5.21
CA PHE A 190 -24.93 -15.11 4.86
C PHE A 190 -24.75 -14.06 3.77
N ILE A 191 -23.61 -13.38 3.78
CA ILE A 191 -23.14 -12.58 2.64
C ILE A 191 -21.99 -13.27 1.97
N VAL A 192 -22.00 -13.25 0.64
CA VAL A 192 -20.83 -13.64 -0.15
C VAL A 192 -19.80 -12.53 -0.05
N VAL A 193 -18.63 -12.86 0.46
CA VAL A 193 -17.51 -11.93 0.64
C VAL A 193 -16.51 -12.07 -0.51
N ASP A 194 -16.21 -13.30 -0.90
CA ASP A 194 -15.19 -13.59 -1.91
C ASP A 194 -15.45 -14.94 -2.61
N THR A 195 -14.61 -15.28 -3.57
CA THR A 195 -14.53 -16.61 -4.20
C THR A 195 -13.24 -17.31 -3.78
N TYR A 196 -13.29 -18.62 -3.64
CA TYR A 196 -12.12 -19.48 -3.46
C TYR A 196 -12.27 -20.71 -4.34
N ARG A 197 -11.53 -20.75 -5.45
CA ARG A 197 -11.64 -21.77 -6.50
C ARG A 197 -13.07 -21.86 -7.04
N ASP A 198 -13.72 -23.01 -6.90
CA ASP A 198 -15.09 -23.28 -7.32
C ASP A 198 -16.15 -22.96 -6.23
N TYR A 199 -15.75 -22.29 -5.14
CA TYR A 199 -16.62 -22.00 -3.99
C TYR A 199 -16.79 -20.50 -3.79
N LEU A 200 -17.98 -20.10 -3.35
CA LEU A 200 -18.25 -18.80 -2.76
C LEU A 200 -17.95 -18.87 -1.27
N LEU A 201 -17.16 -17.93 -0.77
CA LEU A 201 -16.88 -17.77 0.64
C LEU A 201 -17.91 -16.82 1.23
N ALA A 202 -18.77 -17.36 2.09
CA ALA A 202 -19.88 -16.61 2.67
C ALA A 202 -19.71 -16.44 4.19
N ALA A 203 -19.81 -15.22 4.69
CA ALA A 203 -19.75 -14.89 6.11
C ALA A 203 -21.16 -14.79 6.70
N LYS A 204 -21.38 -15.37 7.88
CA LYS A 204 -22.67 -15.33 8.56
C LYS A 204 -22.96 -13.93 9.11
N ILE A 205 -24.20 -13.46 8.95
CA ILE A 205 -24.67 -12.19 9.52
C ILE A 205 -25.69 -12.45 10.62
N SER A 206 -25.61 -11.68 11.71
CA SER A 206 -26.65 -11.60 12.74
C SER A 206 -27.89 -10.80 12.28
N ASP A 207 -28.99 -10.87 13.02
CA ASP A 207 -30.18 -10.05 12.73
C ASP A 207 -29.92 -8.53 12.88
N LYS A 208 -28.80 -8.14 13.51
CA LYS A 208 -28.36 -6.76 13.68
C LYS A 208 -27.41 -6.28 12.57
N ASN A 209 -27.27 -7.05 11.49
CA ASN A 209 -26.32 -6.77 10.40
C ASN A 209 -24.85 -6.75 10.88
N GLU A 210 -24.53 -7.62 11.83
CA GLU A 210 -23.17 -7.83 12.30
C GLU A 210 -22.54 -9.06 11.65
N ILE A 211 -21.31 -8.92 11.14
CA ILE A 211 -20.57 -10.04 10.55
C ILE A 211 -19.97 -10.87 11.68
N LEU A 212 -20.35 -12.14 11.74
CA LEU A 212 -19.87 -13.11 12.71
C LEU A 212 -18.64 -13.84 12.14
N PRO A 213 -17.68 -14.27 12.97
CA PRO A 213 -16.47 -15.01 12.56
C PRO A 213 -16.79 -16.49 12.22
N ASN A 214 -17.82 -16.72 11.42
CA ASN A 214 -18.25 -18.02 10.95
C ASN A 214 -18.49 -17.93 9.45
N TYR A 215 -17.75 -18.73 8.69
CA TYR A 215 -17.76 -18.73 7.23
C TYR A 215 -18.16 -20.11 6.69
N LYS A 216 -18.77 -20.10 5.51
CA LYS A 216 -19.24 -21.30 4.80
C LYS A 216 -18.80 -21.23 3.35
N PHE A 217 -18.38 -22.37 2.82
CA PHE A 217 -18.12 -22.54 1.40
C PHE A 217 -19.39 -23.00 0.70
N ILE A 218 -19.79 -22.29 -0.36
CA ILE A 218 -20.97 -22.62 -1.18
C ILE A 218 -20.48 -22.98 -2.58
N GLU A 219 -20.68 -24.21 -3.01
CA GLU A 219 -20.20 -24.69 -4.32
C GLU A 219 -20.97 -24.03 -5.48
N LEU A 220 -20.24 -23.47 -6.45
CA LEU A 220 -20.83 -22.78 -7.61
C LEU A 220 -21.60 -23.72 -8.55
N LYS A 221 -21.17 -24.97 -8.67
CA LYS A 221 -21.68 -25.92 -9.68
C LYS A 221 -23.08 -26.45 -9.37
N ASN A 222 -23.51 -26.42 -8.11
CA ASN A 222 -24.74 -27.10 -7.67
C ASN A 222 -25.90 -26.14 -7.37
N ASN A 223 -25.68 -24.83 -7.40
CA ASN A 223 -26.69 -23.88 -6.99
C ASN A 223 -27.52 -23.41 -8.18
N LYS A 224 -28.81 -23.80 -8.20
CA LYS A 224 -29.81 -23.16 -9.08
C LYS A 224 -29.79 -21.67 -8.74
N GLN A 225 -29.57 -20.82 -9.74
CA GLN A 225 -29.36 -19.36 -9.63
C GLN A 225 -30.45 -18.56 -8.87
N SER A 226 -31.47 -19.21 -8.30
CA SER A 226 -32.70 -18.62 -7.77
C SER A 226 -32.70 -18.18 -6.30
N GLU A 227 -31.60 -18.34 -5.53
CA GLU A 227 -31.60 -18.01 -4.08
C GLU A 227 -30.71 -16.83 -3.68
N TYR A 228 -30.03 -16.18 -4.63
CA TYR A 228 -29.20 -15.01 -4.34
C TYR A 228 -29.96 -13.72 -4.60
N ASN A 229 -30.08 -12.89 -3.58
CA ASN A 229 -30.59 -11.53 -3.72
C ASN A 229 -29.46 -10.54 -3.46
N MET A 230 -29.27 -9.60 -4.37
CA MET A 230 -28.35 -8.48 -4.13
C MET A 230 -29.00 -7.54 -3.12
N THR A 231 -28.29 -7.25 -2.03
CA THR A 231 -28.78 -6.36 -0.97
C THR A 231 -27.74 -5.29 -0.69
N HIS A 232 -28.19 -4.04 -0.65
CA HIS A 232 -27.39 -2.90 -0.24
C HIS A 232 -27.48 -2.73 1.27
N PHE A 233 -26.34 -2.71 1.96
CA PHE A 233 -26.25 -2.44 3.39
C PHE A 233 -25.65 -1.05 3.60
N GLU A 234 -26.34 -0.18 4.35
CA GLU A 234 -25.79 1.14 4.68
C GLU A 234 -24.51 1.04 5.51
N LYS A 235 -24.48 0.06 6.43
CA LYS A 235 -23.35 -0.24 7.32
C LYS A 235 -23.41 -1.69 7.80
N LEU A 236 -22.35 -2.44 7.58
CA LEU A 236 -22.09 -3.72 8.26
C LEU A 236 -21.06 -3.48 9.37
N THR A 237 -21.28 -4.05 10.54
CA THR A 237 -20.32 -3.95 11.65
C THR A 237 -19.69 -5.32 11.86
N VAL A 238 -18.37 -5.40 11.80
CA VAL A 238 -17.65 -6.65 12.09
C VAL A 238 -17.53 -6.79 13.60
N VAL A 239 -18.03 -7.90 14.15
CA VAL A 239 -17.78 -8.24 15.55
C VAL A 239 -16.42 -8.91 15.61
N GLN A 240 -15.43 -8.20 16.14
CA GLN A 240 -14.09 -8.75 16.33
C GLN A 240 -14.16 -9.91 17.31
N ALA A 241 -13.72 -11.09 16.87
CA ALA A 241 -13.50 -12.20 17.76
C ALA A 241 -12.34 -11.85 18.69
N ILE A 242 -12.63 -11.57 19.96
CA ILE A 242 -11.57 -11.48 20.97
C ILE A 242 -11.07 -12.91 21.20
N TYR A 243 -10.06 -13.31 20.43
CA TYR A 243 -9.30 -14.52 20.71
C TYR A 243 -8.50 -14.28 22.00
N ILE A 244 -9.08 -14.67 23.12
CA ILE A 244 -8.32 -14.85 24.37
C ILE A 244 -7.47 -16.10 24.13
N LYS A 245 -6.21 -15.88 23.73
CA LYS A 245 -5.20 -16.94 23.63
C LYS A 245 -4.82 -17.46 25.01
#